data_AF-A0ABD2LMD0-F1
#
_entry.id   AF-A0ABD2LMD0-F1
#
_cell.length_a   1.000
_cell.length_b   1.000
_cell.length_c   1.000
_cell.angle_alpha   90.00
_cell.angle_beta   90.00
_cell.angle_gamma   90.00
#
_symmetry.space_group_name_H-M   'P 1'
#
loop_
_entity.id
_entity.type
_entity.pdbx_description
1 polymer ?
#
loop_
_entity_poly.entity_id
_entity_poly.type
_entity_poly.pdbx_seq_one_letter_code
_entity_poly.pdbx_strand_id
1 'polypeptide(L)'
;MDDKYVEFPLLDDRPLPSKIRFKCLRIWYINHSVIAFLRLNHQIFDKRGTHLQLLWFSSPHFTDGQPIWDIFVREIWPIFSANIRHLGFSRVDHLDTLRRLISPTILTDLNQLSSIYSGDLLPAAIDDDFDGPNATAGQALSKWLHTPRKDGQPKRLRFALTNEQAYFDWVNNLKEHFLRANAISSVSYEINFYVHPSMPMVPFELVNEWTNEKLTLVKKKENEWSIWWIMERCKIGETAAVQQQKKNDENWDNNCNNITFGSYACGPITYELHACDPITLGSRACGPITFGSYACGPVNFVSPARDPNTLGSYASGPITFGSYACGPVNFVSPACDPNTLVSHSSGPDHFRVTRERPITYELHACDPITLGSRAYGPITLESHASGPITFGPYACGPVNFVSRACDPNTLVSHASGPDHFRVTRQRPITYELHACDPITLGSRAYGPITLESHASGPITFGPYACGPVNFVSRACDSNTLVSHASGPDHFRVTRERPITYELHACDPITFGSRAYGPITLVSHAGAPITLGSHASGPITLGTNARGPVTI
;
A
#
# COMPACT_ATOMS: atom_id res chain seq x y z
N MET A 1 -4.59 28.48 22.09
CA MET A 1 -4.47 29.04 20.73
C MET A 1 -4.99 27.97 19.81
N ASP A 2 -6.14 28.21 19.19
CA ASP A 2 -6.74 27.28 18.22
C ASP A 2 -5.81 27.20 17.00
N ASP A 3 -5.01 26.14 16.93
CA ASP A 3 -4.27 25.80 15.72
C ASP A 3 -5.30 25.42 14.65
N LYS A 4 -5.67 26.40 13.81
CA LYS A 4 -6.48 26.15 12.61
C LYS A 4 -5.65 25.32 11.64
N TYR A 5 -5.82 24.01 11.69
CA TYR A 5 -5.38 23.11 10.62
C TYR A 5 -6.18 23.47 9.37
N VAL A 6 -5.51 24.10 8.40
CA VAL A 6 -6.05 24.28 7.06
C VAL A 6 -5.53 23.11 6.24
N GLU A 7 -6.41 22.15 5.92
CA GLU A 7 -6.12 21.17 4.88
C GLU A 7 -6.06 21.91 3.54
N PHE A 8 -4.86 22.09 3.00
CA PHE A 8 -4.70 22.63 1.65
C PHE A 8 -4.97 21.51 0.64
N PRO A 9 -5.87 21.71 -0.34
CA PRO A 9 -5.98 20.77 -1.44
C PRO A 9 -4.68 20.78 -2.23
N LEU A 10 -3.96 19.66 -2.22
CA LEU A 10 -2.68 19.42 -2.93
C LEU A 10 -2.81 19.46 -4.47
N LEU A 11 -3.97 19.86 -5.02
CA LEU A 11 -4.38 19.75 -6.42
C LEU A 11 -4.61 21.12 -7.12
N ASP A 12 -4.27 22.24 -6.50
CA ASP A 12 -4.25 23.53 -7.20
C ASP A 12 -2.88 23.70 -7.90
N ASP A 13 -2.87 23.70 -9.24
CA ASP A 13 -1.66 23.86 -10.08
C ASP A 13 -1.01 25.26 -9.97
N ARG A 14 -1.55 26.12 -9.11
CA ARG A 14 -1.06 27.47 -8.89
C ARG A 14 -0.06 27.51 -7.73
N PRO A 15 1.15 28.05 -7.93
CA PRO A 15 2.09 28.21 -6.83
C PRO A 15 1.53 29.16 -5.79
N LEU A 16 1.77 28.82 -4.53
CA LEU A 16 1.42 29.64 -3.39
C LEU A 16 2.07 31.03 -3.52
N PRO A 17 1.34 32.11 -3.16
CA PRO A 17 1.90 33.45 -3.18
C PRO A 17 3.23 33.55 -2.42
N SER A 18 4.23 34.22 -3.01
CA SER A 18 5.59 34.37 -2.47
C SER A 18 5.70 35.14 -1.13
N LYS A 19 4.56 35.62 -0.62
CA LYS A 19 4.40 36.32 0.66
C LYS A 19 3.87 35.41 1.78
N ILE A 20 3.49 34.16 1.48
CA ILE A 20 3.07 33.21 2.51
C ILE A 20 4.27 32.83 3.38
N ARG A 21 4.07 32.91 4.70
CA ARG A 21 5.01 32.43 5.72
C ARG A 21 4.30 31.35 6.53
N PHE A 22 4.97 30.23 6.78
CA PHE A 22 4.41 29.11 7.53
C PHE A 22 5.10 29.02 8.88
N LYS A 23 4.35 28.98 9.99
CA LYS A 23 4.95 28.71 11.30
C LYS A 23 5.49 27.28 11.40
N CYS A 24 4.80 26.32 10.78
CA CYS A 24 5.18 24.91 10.75
C CYS A 24 4.52 24.23 9.54
N LEU A 25 5.28 23.44 8.79
CA LEU A 25 4.84 22.54 7.73
C LEU A 25 5.13 21.09 8.16
N ARG A 26 4.13 20.40 8.70
CA ARG A 26 4.30 19.01 9.13
C ARG A 26 3.97 18.05 8.00
N ILE A 27 4.96 17.28 7.53
CA ILE A 27 4.84 16.31 6.45
C ILE A 27 4.88 14.91 7.06
N TRP A 28 3.71 14.35 7.34
CA TRP A 28 3.60 12.98 7.86
C TRP A 28 3.75 11.90 6.77
N TYR A 29 3.69 12.30 5.50
CA TYR A 29 3.59 11.41 4.34
C TYR A 29 4.31 12.01 3.13
N ILE A 30 5.11 11.20 2.44
CA ILE A 30 5.76 11.57 1.17
C ILE A 30 5.09 10.76 0.06
N ASN A 31 4.37 11.43 -0.84
CA ASN A 31 3.78 10.85 -2.05
C ASN A 31 4.02 11.79 -3.25
N HIS A 32 3.62 11.36 -4.46
CA HIS A 32 3.81 12.17 -5.66
C HIS A 32 3.15 13.56 -5.58
N SER A 33 1.97 13.69 -4.95
CA SER A 33 1.29 14.99 -4.79
C SER A 33 2.04 15.92 -3.84
N VAL A 34 2.59 15.40 -2.74
CA VAL A 34 3.44 16.17 -1.81
C VAL A 34 4.73 16.59 -2.51
N ILE A 35 5.36 15.70 -3.28
CA ILE A 35 6.56 16.05 -4.06
C ILE A 35 6.23 17.14 -5.09
N ALA A 36 5.12 17.00 -5.82
CA ALA A 36 4.67 17.98 -6.79
C ALA A 36 4.37 19.33 -6.12
N PHE A 37 3.70 19.33 -4.96
CA PHE A 37 3.45 20.52 -4.16
C PHE A 37 4.77 21.19 -3.71
N LEU A 38 5.73 20.42 -3.19
CA LEU A 38 7.02 20.95 -2.76
C LEU A 38 7.81 21.53 -3.93
N ARG A 39 7.80 20.87 -5.10
CA ARG A 39 8.42 21.38 -6.33
C ARG A 39 7.76 22.64 -6.84
N LEU A 40 6.43 22.67 -6.92
CA LEU A 40 5.67 23.84 -7.36
C LEU A 40 5.94 25.04 -6.46
N ASN A 41 6.16 24.80 -5.16
CA ASN A 41 6.36 25.83 -4.15
C ASN A 41 7.82 25.99 -3.68
N HIS A 42 8.79 25.42 -4.42
CA HIS A 42 10.22 25.43 -4.04
C HIS A 42 10.74 26.85 -3.70
N GLN A 43 10.27 27.85 -4.45
CA GLN A 43 10.55 29.27 -4.27
C GLN A 43 10.30 29.82 -2.85
N ILE A 44 9.40 29.21 -2.07
CA ILE A 44 9.14 29.60 -0.68
C ILE A 44 10.29 29.14 0.23
N PHE A 45 10.86 27.98 -0.07
CA PHE A 45 11.90 27.33 0.70
C PHE A 45 13.30 27.80 0.28
N ASP A 46 13.48 28.19 -0.99
CA ASP A 46 14.73 28.73 -1.53
C ASP A 46 14.94 30.23 -1.25
N LYS A 47 13.93 30.90 -0.68
CA LYS A 47 14.00 32.33 -0.42
C LYS A 47 15.09 32.66 0.60
N ARG A 48 15.94 33.62 0.25
CA ARG A 48 17.01 34.14 1.11
C ARG A 48 16.43 34.60 2.45
N GLY A 49 16.91 34.03 3.55
CA GLY A 49 16.44 34.32 4.91
C GLY A 49 15.32 33.40 5.40
N THR A 50 14.87 32.42 4.61
CA THR A 50 14.06 31.31 5.12
C THR A 50 14.95 30.36 5.92
N HIS A 51 14.60 30.10 7.17
CA HIS A 51 15.29 29.11 8.01
C HIS A 51 14.45 27.85 8.12
N LEU A 52 14.99 26.74 7.62
CA LEU A 52 14.33 25.45 7.67
C LEU A 52 14.86 24.64 8.85
N GLN A 53 13.91 24.09 9.60
CA GLN A 53 14.18 23.04 10.57
C GLN A 53 13.65 21.72 10.02
N LEU A 54 14.49 20.68 9.95
CA LEU A 54 14.05 19.33 9.62
C LEU A 54 14.06 18.47 10.86
N LEU A 55 12.93 17.87 11.23
CA LEU A 55 12.79 16.99 12.39
C LEU A 55 12.34 15.60 11.95
N TRP A 56 13.04 14.57 12.41
CA TRP A 56 12.65 13.17 12.29
C TRP A 56 12.27 12.61 13.65
N PHE A 57 11.02 12.14 13.78
CA PHE A 57 10.52 11.47 14.98
C PHE A 57 10.22 10.01 14.69
N SER A 58 10.89 9.11 15.40
CA SER A 58 10.54 7.69 15.47
C SER A 58 9.35 7.55 16.42
N SER A 59 8.25 6.97 15.93
CA SER A 59 7.23 6.45 16.82
C SER A 59 7.65 5.05 17.29
N PRO A 60 7.52 4.72 18.59
CA PRO A 60 7.95 3.44 19.17
C PRO A 60 7.17 2.21 18.63
N HIS A 61 6.28 2.40 17.66
CA HIS A 61 5.49 1.36 17.02
C HIS A 61 5.97 0.98 15.60
N PHE A 62 7.11 1.49 15.13
CA PHE A 62 7.54 1.32 13.74
C PHE A 62 9.00 0.87 13.64
N THR A 63 9.23 -0.31 13.05
CA THR A 63 10.55 -0.77 12.63
C THR A 63 10.78 -0.39 11.18
N ASP A 64 11.75 0.52 10.99
CA ASP A 64 12.68 0.67 9.87
C ASP A 64 12.17 0.19 8.49
N GLY A 65 11.40 1.05 7.81
CA GLY A 65 11.12 0.92 6.38
C GLY A 65 12.05 1.80 5.55
N GLN A 66 12.95 1.19 4.77
CA GLN A 66 13.87 1.88 3.85
C GLN A 66 13.26 2.68 2.67
N PRO A 67 12.05 2.41 2.13
CA PRO A 67 11.57 3.07 0.90
C PRO A 67 11.41 4.60 0.98
N ILE A 68 11.21 5.15 2.19
CA ILE A 68 10.93 6.58 2.38
C ILE A 68 12.21 7.42 2.23
N TRP A 69 13.36 6.87 2.62
CA TRP A 69 14.62 7.59 2.57
C TRP A 69 15.13 7.80 1.15
N ASP A 70 14.98 6.82 0.26
CA ASP A 70 15.41 6.95 -1.14
C ASP A 70 14.63 8.05 -1.88
N ILE A 71 13.30 8.08 -1.68
CA ILE A 71 12.43 9.11 -2.25
C ILE A 71 12.76 10.47 -1.65
N PHE A 72 12.95 10.55 -0.32
CA PHE A 72 13.32 11.79 0.34
C PHE A 72 14.63 12.36 -0.23
N VAL A 73 15.68 11.53 -0.32
CA VAL A 73 16.99 11.95 -0.82
C VAL A 73 16.91 12.40 -2.28
N ARG A 74 16.16 11.70 -3.13
CA ARG A 74 16.07 12.02 -4.55
C ARG A 74 15.17 13.23 -4.84
N GLU A 75 14.03 13.32 -4.18
CA GLU A 75 12.95 14.22 -4.58
C GLU A 75 12.83 15.45 -3.68
N ILE A 76 13.19 15.32 -2.40
CA ILE A 76 12.91 16.34 -1.37
C ILE A 76 14.19 17.06 -0.93
N TRP A 77 15.27 16.31 -0.68
CA TRP A 77 16.54 16.88 -0.23
C TRP A 77 17.06 18.03 -1.13
N PRO A 78 17.01 17.92 -2.47
CA PRO A 78 17.47 19.01 -3.35
C PRO A 78 16.68 20.31 -3.19
N ILE A 79 15.41 20.24 -2.74
CA ILE A 79 14.52 21.39 -2.56
C ILE A 79 14.86 22.18 -1.29
N PHE A 80 15.39 21.51 -0.25
CA PHE A 80 15.56 22.13 1.07
C PHE A 80 17.01 22.37 1.47
N SER A 81 17.94 21.54 0.97
CA SER A 81 19.32 21.44 1.49
C SER A 81 20.07 22.78 1.58
N ALA A 82 19.81 23.72 0.68
CA ALA A 82 20.46 25.02 0.66
C ALA A 82 20.16 25.92 1.88
N ASN A 83 19.02 25.73 2.56
CA ASN A 83 18.53 26.60 3.64
C ASN A 83 18.25 25.85 4.96
N ILE A 84 18.76 24.62 5.11
CA ILE A 84 18.67 23.87 6.36
C ILE A 84 19.56 24.55 7.41
N ARG A 85 18.91 25.08 8.44
CA ARG A 85 19.59 25.73 9.57
C ARG A 85 19.53 24.90 10.85
N HIS A 86 18.54 24.03 10.96
CA HIS A 86 18.29 23.21 12.14
C HIS A 86 17.97 21.77 11.72
N LEU A 87 18.64 20.78 12.33
CA LEU A 87 18.36 19.35 12.15
C LEU A 87 17.93 18.73 13.49
N GLY A 88 17.00 17.78 13.45
CA GLY A 88 16.53 17.05 14.61
C GLY A 88 16.35 15.58 14.32
N PHE A 89 16.91 14.72 15.18
CA PHE A 89 16.86 13.27 15.06
C PHE A 89 16.37 12.66 16.36
N SER A 90 15.40 11.75 16.33
CA SER A 90 15.03 10.99 17.53
C SER A 90 15.94 9.79 17.80
N ARG A 91 16.63 9.29 16.77
CA ARG A 91 17.48 8.09 16.79
C ARG A 91 18.78 8.34 16.00
N VAL A 92 19.87 7.69 16.41
CA VAL A 92 21.19 7.81 15.75
C VAL A 92 21.19 7.33 14.30
N ASP A 93 20.45 6.28 13.99
CA ASP A 93 20.36 5.65 12.67
C ASP A 93 19.81 6.55 11.55
N HIS A 94 19.04 7.58 11.91
CA HIS A 94 18.58 8.60 10.97
C HIS A 94 19.76 9.40 10.39
N LEU A 95 20.74 9.77 11.23
CA LEU A 95 21.92 10.47 10.77
C LEU A 95 22.83 9.54 9.96
N ASP A 96 23.00 8.28 10.39
CA ASP A 96 23.77 7.30 9.62
C ASP A 96 23.16 7.05 8.23
N THR A 97 21.84 7.06 8.14
CA THR A 97 21.13 6.92 6.87
C THR A 97 21.34 8.11 5.95
N LEU A 98 21.25 9.35 6.46
CA LEU A 98 21.58 10.54 5.66
C LEU A 98 23.03 10.52 5.17
N ARG A 99 23.96 10.12 6.04
CA ARG A 99 25.38 10.04 5.70
C ARG A 99 25.67 9.00 4.63
N ARG A 100 24.97 7.86 4.68
CA ARG A 100 25.07 6.79 3.68
C ARG A 100 24.48 7.19 2.33
N LEU A 101 23.31 7.85 2.32
CA LEU A 101 22.56 8.09 1.09
C LEU A 101 22.90 9.41 0.39
N ILE A 102 23.41 10.41 1.12
CA ILE A 102 23.68 11.75 0.58
C ILE A 102 25.17 12.03 0.51
N SER A 103 25.82 12.10 1.67
CA SER A 103 27.25 12.39 1.79
C SER A 103 27.74 12.01 3.18
N PRO A 104 28.87 11.29 3.32
CA PRO A 104 29.47 11.01 4.63
C PRO A 104 29.73 12.27 5.47
N THR A 105 29.98 13.41 4.81
CA THR A 105 30.30 14.71 5.41
C THR A 105 29.11 15.66 5.50
N ILE A 106 27.87 15.15 5.41
CA ILE A 106 26.66 15.99 5.26
C ILE A 106 26.50 17.09 6.31
N LEU A 107 26.95 16.88 7.55
CA LEU A 107 26.86 17.90 8.60
C LEU A 107 27.77 19.11 8.35
N THR A 108 28.93 18.90 7.75
CA THR A 108 29.88 19.97 7.41
C THR A 108 29.61 20.58 6.04
N ASP A 109 28.99 19.81 5.13
CA ASP A 109 28.55 20.27 3.81
C ASP A 109 27.43 21.31 3.88
N LEU A 110 26.56 21.24 4.91
CA LEU A 110 25.45 22.17 5.12
C LEU A 110 25.92 23.53 5.66
N ASN A 111 26.11 24.48 4.76
CA ASN A 111 26.67 25.81 5.03
C ASN A 111 25.91 26.67 6.08
N GLN A 112 24.60 26.48 6.23
CA GLN A 112 23.73 27.24 7.14
C GLN A 112 23.43 26.47 8.44
N LEU A 113 23.90 25.22 8.58
CA LEU A 113 23.59 24.39 9.73
C LEU A 113 24.14 25.02 11.01
N SER A 114 23.24 25.42 11.89
CA SER A 114 23.54 26.14 13.13
C SER A 114 23.16 25.36 14.37
N SER A 115 22.20 24.43 14.27
CA SER A 115 21.84 23.59 15.40
C SER A 115 21.46 22.18 15.04
N ILE A 116 21.72 21.27 15.97
CA ILE A 116 21.30 19.88 15.93
C ILE A 116 20.58 19.53 17.23
N TYR A 117 19.45 18.85 17.12
CA TYR A 117 18.75 18.18 18.19
C TYR A 117 18.88 16.66 17.98
N SER A 118 19.24 15.91 19.02
CA SER A 118 19.27 14.45 18.96
C SER A 118 18.63 13.82 20.20
N GLY A 119 17.87 12.74 20.03
CA GLY A 119 17.32 11.98 21.15
C GLY A 119 18.38 11.19 21.92
N ASP A 120 19.37 10.64 21.22
CA ASP A 120 20.27 9.60 21.73
C ASP A 120 21.72 9.70 21.19
N LEU A 121 22.04 10.71 20.37
CA LEU A 121 23.38 10.88 19.79
C LEU A 121 24.30 11.72 20.68
N LEU A 122 25.29 11.08 21.29
CA LEU A 122 26.42 11.73 21.96
C LEU A 122 27.57 11.98 20.96
N PRO A 123 28.24 13.15 20.99
CA PRO A 123 29.48 13.34 20.23
C PRO A 123 30.55 12.33 20.67
N ALA A 124 31.34 11.84 19.72
CA ALA A 124 32.48 10.97 20.03
C ALA A 124 33.66 11.79 20.61
N ALA A 125 34.67 11.06 21.11
CA ALA A 125 35.96 11.63 21.45
C ALA A 125 36.54 12.42 20.26
N ILE A 126 37.26 13.49 20.58
CA ILE A 126 37.86 14.36 19.60
C ILE A 126 39.15 13.70 19.14
N ASP A 127 39.06 13.04 18.00
CA ASP A 127 40.15 12.36 17.31
C ASP A 127 40.43 13.11 16.00
N ASP A 128 41.70 13.18 15.60
CA ASP A 128 42.09 13.95 14.41
C ASP A 128 41.40 13.43 13.13
N ASP A 129 40.68 14.34 12.46
CA ASP A 129 40.27 14.34 11.05
C ASP A 129 39.25 13.34 10.48
N PHE A 130 38.65 12.43 11.24
CA PHE A 130 37.80 11.39 10.63
C PHE A 130 36.28 11.76 10.51
N ASP A 131 35.84 12.24 9.35
CA ASP A 131 34.41 12.34 8.93
C ASP A 131 34.10 11.56 7.65
N GLY A 132 35.02 10.73 7.20
CA GLY A 132 34.86 9.90 6.01
C GLY A 132 33.75 8.85 6.13
N PRO A 133 33.56 8.02 5.08
CA PRO A 133 32.49 7.03 5.01
C PRO A 133 32.48 5.99 6.15
N ASN A 134 33.61 5.79 6.84
CA ASN A 134 33.71 4.86 7.96
C ASN A 134 33.56 5.54 9.32
N ALA A 135 33.40 6.87 9.39
CA ALA A 135 33.27 7.57 10.65
C ALA A 135 31.89 7.34 11.26
N THR A 136 31.79 7.22 12.58
CA THR A 136 30.52 7.07 13.29
C THR A 136 29.72 8.39 13.30
N ALA A 137 28.39 8.32 13.47
CA ALA A 137 27.56 9.51 13.65
C ALA A 137 28.09 10.45 14.74
N GLY A 138 28.62 9.89 15.84
CA GLY A 138 29.22 10.65 16.93
C GLY A 138 30.50 11.38 16.51
N GLN A 139 31.36 10.76 15.69
CA GLN A 139 32.56 11.39 15.14
C GLN A 139 32.21 12.54 14.19
N ALA A 140 31.25 12.33 13.28
CA ALA A 140 30.76 13.39 12.40
C ALA A 140 30.13 14.56 13.17
N LEU A 141 29.38 14.27 14.23
CA LEU A 141 28.80 15.28 15.11
C LEU A 141 29.89 16.08 15.86
N SER A 142 30.92 15.40 16.36
CA SER A 142 32.08 16.01 17.01
C SER A 142 32.81 16.95 16.05
N LYS A 143 33.13 16.50 14.83
CA LYS A 143 33.78 17.33 13.80
C LYS A 143 32.93 18.55 13.44
N TRP A 144 31.62 18.38 13.24
CA TRP A 144 30.71 19.51 13.03
C TRP A 144 30.78 20.50 14.19
N LEU A 145 30.67 20.03 15.44
CA LEU A 145 30.70 20.89 16.63
C LEU A 145 31.98 21.74 16.68
N HIS A 146 33.13 21.13 16.39
CA HIS A 146 34.46 21.72 16.47
C HIS A 146 34.96 22.45 15.20
N THR A 147 34.17 22.52 14.13
CA THR A 147 34.53 23.27 12.90
C THR A 147 33.91 24.67 12.87
N PRO A 148 34.63 25.79 12.99
CA PRO A 148 34.04 27.14 13.09
C PRO A 148 32.98 27.45 12.01
N ARG A 149 31.89 28.12 12.39
CA ARG A 149 30.90 28.61 11.42
C ARG A 149 31.42 29.86 10.72
N LYS A 150 31.13 29.99 9.42
CA LYS A 150 31.57 31.14 8.59
C LYS A 150 31.03 32.48 9.09
N ASP A 151 29.87 32.49 9.76
CA ASP A 151 29.23 33.70 10.30
C ASP A 151 29.70 34.06 11.72
N GLY A 152 30.62 33.28 12.31
CA GLY A 152 31.15 33.49 13.66
C GLY A 152 30.15 33.22 14.80
N GLN A 153 28.93 32.78 14.48
CA GLN A 153 27.88 32.51 15.47
C GLN A 153 28.09 31.15 16.14
N PRO A 154 27.67 30.99 17.41
CA PRO A 154 27.79 29.71 18.10
C PRO A 154 26.95 28.62 17.43
N LYS A 155 27.43 27.37 17.50
CA LYS A 155 26.59 26.19 17.22
C LYS A 155 25.75 25.83 18.43
N ARG A 156 24.60 25.23 18.21
CA ARG A 156 23.76 24.70 19.29
C ARG A 156 23.52 23.22 19.14
N LEU A 157 23.85 22.45 20.17
CA LEU A 157 23.56 21.03 20.23
C LEU A 157 22.58 20.78 21.39
N ARG A 158 21.57 19.95 21.16
CA ARG A 158 20.70 19.47 22.24
C ARG A 158 20.56 17.97 22.20
N PHE A 159 20.73 17.28 23.34
CA PHE A 159 20.47 15.85 23.43
C PHE A 159 19.99 15.37 24.80
N ALA A 160 19.47 14.14 24.85
CA ALA A 160 19.16 13.44 26.09
C ALA A 160 20.30 12.49 26.45
N LEU A 161 20.70 12.48 27.71
CA LEU A 161 21.74 11.56 28.19
C LEU A 161 21.11 10.28 28.73
N THR A 162 21.49 9.15 28.12
CA THR A 162 21.03 7.81 28.50
C THR A 162 22.14 6.95 29.10
N ASN A 163 23.41 7.30 28.88
CA ASN A 163 24.58 6.56 29.38
C ASN A 163 25.55 7.48 30.14
N GLU A 164 25.68 7.23 31.44
CA GLU A 164 26.51 8.01 32.36
C GLU A 164 28.01 7.89 32.06
N GLN A 165 28.50 6.68 31.82
CA GLN A 165 29.94 6.44 31.58
C GLN A 165 30.40 7.13 30.29
N ALA A 166 29.61 6.97 29.22
CA ALA A 166 29.92 7.60 27.93
C ALA A 166 30.00 9.12 28.03
N TYR A 167 29.16 9.74 28.87
CA TYR A 167 29.25 11.17 29.14
C TYR A 167 30.54 11.57 29.85
N PHE A 168 30.93 10.86 30.91
CA PHE A 168 32.15 11.18 31.64
C PHE A 168 33.40 11.04 30.76
N ASP A 169 33.46 9.99 29.96
CA ASP A 169 34.55 9.76 29.01
C ASP A 169 34.62 10.90 27.99
N TRP A 170 33.47 11.28 27.42
CA TRP A 170 33.37 12.40 26.47
C TRP A 170 33.77 13.74 27.11
N VAL A 171 33.28 14.07 28.30
CA VAL A 171 33.61 15.34 28.97
C VAL A 171 35.09 15.40 29.36
N ASN A 172 35.67 14.30 29.84
CA ASN A 172 37.09 14.28 30.17
C ASN A 172 37.94 14.48 28.92
N ASN A 173 37.62 13.78 27.82
CA ASN A 173 38.25 13.99 26.53
C ASN A 173 38.12 15.46 26.05
N LEU A 174 36.92 16.04 26.16
CA LEU A 174 36.67 17.43 25.78
C LEU A 174 37.50 18.42 26.62
N LYS A 175 37.59 18.21 27.94
CA LYS A 175 38.39 19.06 28.84
C LYS A 175 39.87 19.00 28.48
N GLU A 176 40.41 17.80 28.27
CA GLU A 176 41.80 17.62 27.87
C GLU A 176 42.09 18.31 26.53
N HIS A 177 41.24 18.10 25.53
CA HIS A 177 41.43 18.71 24.22
C HIS A 177 41.27 20.24 24.27
N PHE A 178 40.30 20.75 25.04
CA PHE A 178 40.12 22.19 25.25
C PHE A 178 41.37 22.85 25.85
N LEU A 179 42.03 22.21 26.83
CA LEU A 179 43.24 22.73 27.45
C LEU A 179 44.49 22.58 26.56
N ARG A 180 44.55 21.55 25.72
CA ARG A 180 45.66 21.33 24.77
C ARG A 180 45.57 22.20 23.50
N ALA A 181 44.39 22.74 23.19
CA ALA A 181 44.18 23.53 21.99
C ALA A 181 45.10 24.77 21.96
N ASN A 182 45.90 24.87 20.90
CA ASN A 182 46.90 25.94 20.69
C ASN A 182 46.66 26.73 19.39
N ALA A 183 45.64 26.38 18.60
CA ALA A 183 45.34 26.98 17.30
C ALA A 183 44.29 28.12 17.39
N ILE A 184 44.43 29.12 16.52
CA ILE A 184 43.65 30.38 16.47
C ILE A 184 42.21 30.19 15.96
N SER A 185 41.81 28.98 15.55
CA SER A 185 40.43 28.68 15.15
C SER A 185 39.51 28.60 16.37
N SER A 186 39.13 29.77 16.90
CA SER A 186 38.17 29.87 17.99
C SER A 186 36.82 29.27 17.57
N VAL A 187 36.25 28.46 18.45
CA VAL A 187 34.95 27.81 18.22
C VAL A 187 34.04 28.16 19.37
N SER A 188 32.85 28.68 19.05
CA SER A 188 31.80 28.85 20.05
C SER A 188 30.66 27.86 19.82
N TYR A 189 30.21 27.25 20.92
CA TYR A 189 29.02 26.42 20.92
C TYR A 189 28.34 26.40 22.29
N GLU A 190 27.07 26.08 22.26
CA GLU A 190 26.22 25.83 23.43
C GLU A 190 25.61 24.44 23.30
N ILE A 191 25.79 23.61 24.32
CA ILE A 191 25.26 22.26 24.40
C ILE A 191 24.25 22.22 25.53
N ASN A 192 23.01 21.91 25.21
CA ASN A 192 21.93 21.76 26.17
C ASN A 192 21.57 20.28 26.31
N PHE A 193 21.58 19.74 27.51
CA PHE A 193 21.16 18.36 27.71
C PHE A 193 20.46 18.18 29.03
N TYR A 194 19.71 17.09 29.16
CA TYR A 194 19.07 16.72 30.41
C TYR A 194 19.46 15.32 30.83
N VAL A 195 19.54 15.12 32.15
CA VAL A 195 19.85 13.85 32.80
C VAL A 195 18.76 13.48 33.79
N HIS A 196 18.66 12.19 34.12
CA HIS A 196 17.84 11.74 35.24
C HIS A 196 18.38 12.30 36.58
N PRO A 197 17.53 12.65 37.56
CA PRO A 197 17.98 13.22 38.84
C PRO A 197 18.95 12.35 39.64
N SER A 198 19.01 11.05 39.35
CA SER A 198 19.95 10.11 39.99
C SER A 198 21.38 10.19 39.44
N MET A 199 21.62 10.88 38.31
CA MET A 199 22.97 10.96 37.73
C MET A 199 23.80 12.06 38.41
N PRO A 200 24.94 11.73 39.04
CA PRO A 200 25.81 12.69 39.70
C PRO A 200 26.55 13.56 38.67
N MET A 201 26.21 14.84 38.60
CA MET A 201 26.88 15.80 37.72
C MET A 201 27.38 17.01 38.48
N VAL A 202 28.61 17.44 38.17
CA VAL A 202 29.28 18.54 38.87
C VAL A 202 29.52 19.71 37.91
N PRO A 203 29.05 20.94 38.22
CA PRO A 203 29.38 22.13 37.44
C PRO A 203 30.90 22.35 37.40
N PHE A 204 31.41 22.92 36.31
CA PHE A 204 32.82 23.30 36.21
C PHE A 204 33.01 24.52 35.32
N GLU A 205 34.15 25.20 35.51
CA GLU A 205 34.63 26.26 34.64
C GLU A 205 36.10 25.99 34.34
N LEU A 206 36.45 26.01 33.05
CA LEU A 206 37.82 25.91 32.56
C LEU A 206 38.13 27.12 31.69
N VAL A 207 39.32 27.65 31.85
CA VAL A 207 39.83 28.77 31.08
C VAL A 207 41.03 28.29 30.28
N ASN A 208 41.04 28.57 28.98
CA ASN A 208 42.22 28.41 28.14
C ASN A 208 42.72 29.81 27.77
N GLU A 209 43.81 30.23 28.41
CA GLU A 209 44.43 31.54 28.19
C GLU A 209 45.05 31.69 26.80
N TRP A 210 45.43 30.57 26.15
CA TRP A 210 46.08 30.57 24.84
C TRP A 210 45.08 30.86 23.72
N THR A 211 43.87 30.29 23.83
CA THR A 211 42.78 30.57 22.87
C THR A 211 41.91 31.75 23.30
N ASN A 212 42.09 32.27 24.53
CA ASN A 212 41.24 33.27 25.17
C ASN A 212 39.75 32.84 25.20
N GLU A 213 39.52 31.57 25.53
CA GLU A 213 38.19 30.96 25.61
C GLU A 213 37.93 30.40 27.01
N LYS A 214 36.65 30.26 27.33
CA LYS A 214 36.18 29.54 28.51
C LYS A 214 35.25 28.39 28.11
N LEU A 215 35.31 27.29 28.87
CA LEU A 215 34.41 26.15 28.80
C LEU A 215 33.71 26.00 30.17
N THR A 216 32.40 26.21 30.21
CA THR A 216 31.61 26.16 31.45
C THR A 216 30.51 25.11 31.36
N LEU A 217 30.26 24.39 32.44
CA LEU A 217 29.10 23.53 32.63
C LEU A 217 28.29 24.06 33.82
N VAL A 218 27.03 24.42 33.60
CA VAL A 218 26.13 24.99 34.62
C VAL A 218 24.79 24.27 34.65
N LYS A 219 24.24 24.10 35.86
CA LYS A 219 22.88 23.60 36.09
C LYS A 219 21.89 24.74 35.84
N LYS A 220 20.92 24.52 34.94
CA LYS A 220 19.92 25.55 34.58
C LYS A 220 18.64 25.41 35.39
N LYS A 221 18.05 24.21 35.40
CA LYS A 221 16.78 23.92 36.07
C LYS A 221 16.70 22.44 36.42
N GLU A 222 15.85 22.13 37.38
CA GLU A 222 15.58 20.78 37.85
C GLU A 222 14.08 20.61 38.06
N ASN A 223 13.57 19.45 37.69
CA ASN A 223 12.23 19.00 38.03
C ASN A 223 12.29 17.53 38.49
N GLU A 224 11.15 16.98 38.90
CA GLU A 224 11.03 15.62 39.43
C GLU A 224 11.57 14.53 38.50
N TRP A 225 11.64 14.79 37.18
CA TRP A 225 11.97 13.81 36.15
C TRP A 225 13.31 14.06 35.45
N SER A 226 13.89 15.27 35.60
CA SER A 226 15.04 15.69 34.81
C SER A 226 15.80 16.89 35.39
N ILE A 227 17.13 16.86 35.27
CA ILE A 227 18.00 18.01 35.52
C ILE A 227 18.55 18.51 34.18
N TRP A 228 18.38 19.80 33.91
CA TRP A 228 18.83 20.45 32.69
C TRP A 228 20.18 21.14 32.92
N TRP A 229 21.13 20.84 32.04
CA TRP A 229 22.48 21.35 32.06
C TRP A 229 22.79 22.10 30.76
N ILE A 230 23.62 23.13 30.89
CA ILE A 230 24.17 23.87 29.75
C ILE A 230 25.69 23.80 29.83
N MET A 231 26.31 23.37 28.75
CA MET A 231 27.74 23.50 28.52
C MET A 231 28.01 24.56 27.44
N GLU A 232 28.85 25.53 27.74
CA GLU A 232 29.16 26.64 26.82
C GLU A 232 30.66 26.75 26.60
N ARG A 233 31.07 26.86 25.33
CA ARG A 233 32.41 27.30 24.93
C ARG A 233 32.30 28.65 24.23
N CYS A 234 33.00 29.67 24.71
CA CYS A 234 32.97 31.01 24.12
C CYS A 234 34.24 31.80 24.44
N LYS A 235 34.45 32.91 23.71
CA LYS A 235 35.53 33.84 24.00
C LYS A 235 35.29 34.58 25.32
N ILE A 236 36.38 34.84 26.03
CA ILE A 236 36.35 35.61 27.27
C ILE A 236 36.01 37.08 26.93
N GLY A 237 34.92 37.60 27.52
CA GLY A 237 34.45 38.98 27.33
C GLY A 237 33.23 39.16 26.41
N GLU A 238 32.77 38.12 25.71
CA GLU A 238 31.63 38.18 24.75
C GLU A 238 30.23 37.99 25.38
N THR A 239 30.09 38.13 26.70
CA THR A 239 28.90 37.68 27.44
C THR A 239 27.62 38.47 27.18
N ALA A 240 27.68 39.78 26.90
CA ALA A 240 26.47 40.63 26.86
C ALA A 240 25.75 40.67 25.50
N ALA A 241 26.49 40.73 24.38
CA ALA A 241 25.90 40.74 23.03
C ALA A 241 25.33 39.37 22.64
N VAL A 242 26.01 38.29 23.05
CA VAL A 242 25.54 36.92 22.87
C VAL A 242 24.29 36.65 23.72
N GLN A 243 24.17 37.22 24.92
CA GLN A 243 22.95 37.10 25.76
C GLN A 243 21.72 37.81 25.19
N GLN A 244 21.89 38.99 24.57
CA GLN A 244 20.80 39.72 23.92
C GLN A 244 20.29 38.98 22.66
N GLN A 245 21.19 38.36 21.89
CA GLN A 245 20.84 37.52 20.75
C GLN A 245 20.24 36.16 21.20
N LYS A 246 20.74 35.58 22.31
CA LYS A 246 20.17 34.38 22.96
C LYS A 246 18.69 34.57 23.30
N LYS A 247 18.28 35.73 23.84
CA LYS A 247 16.86 36.06 24.10
C LYS A 247 15.98 36.10 22.83
N ASN A 248 16.54 36.52 21.69
CA ASN A 248 15.81 36.56 20.43
C ASN A 248 15.63 35.17 19.79
N ASP A 249 16.57 34.26 20.05
CA ASP A 249 16.54 32.89 19.56
C ASP A 249 15.98 31.86 20.57
N GLU A 250 15.80 32.23 21.85
CA GLU A 250 15.16 31.41 22.89
C GLU A 250 13.72 31.01 22.51
N ASN A 251 13.14 31.69 21.53
CA ASN A 251 11.91 31.33 20.85
C ASN A 251 12.13 30.21 19.81
N TRP A 252 12.78 29.12 20.26
CA TRP A 252 13.23 27.92 19.52
C TRP A 252 12.20 27.37 18.51
N ASP A 253 10.90 27.52 18.80
CA ASP A 253 9.79 26.96 18.02
C ASP A 253 9.05 27.96 17.12
N ASN A 254 9.34 29.27 17.18
CA ASN A 254 8.42 30.29 16.69
C ASN A 254 8.91 31.13 15.49
N ASN A 255 10.19 31.05 15.11
CA ASN A 255 10.77 31.86 14.02
C ASN A 255 11.28 31.06 12.81
N CYS A 256 11.21 29.72 12.82
CA CYS A 256 11.58 28.89 11.68
C CYS A 256 10.34 28.30 11.01
N ASN A 257 10.42 28.06 9.69
CA ASN A 257 9.44 27.22 9.03
C ASN A 257 9.77 25.77 9.42
N ASN A 258 9.09 25.23 10.43
CA ASN A 258 9.39 23.88 10.92
C ASN A 258 8.88 22.83 9.94
N ILE A 259 9.77 22.05 9.34
CA ILE A 259 9.41 20.89 8.52
C ILE A 259 9.64 19.62 9.33
N THR A 260 8.57 18.90 9.62
CA THR A 260 8.66 17.66 10.41
C THR A 260 8.25 16.48 9.56
N PHE A 261 9.13 15.47 9.48
CA PHE A 261 8.86 14.19 8.82
C PHE A 261 8.48 13.14 9.84
N GLY A 262 7.31 12.54 9.68
CA GLY A 262 6.87 11.36 10.45
C GLY A 262 6.90 10.11 9.59
N SER A 263 7.25 8.96 10.16
CA SER A 263 7.19 7.66 9.48
C SER A 263 5.78 7.06 9.59
N TYR A 264 4.86 7.56 8.78
CA TYR A 264 3.61 6.86 8.49
C TYR A 264 3.48 6.73 6.97
N ALA A 265 3.00 5.59 6.47
CA ALA A 265 2.59 5.41 5.09
C ALA A 265 1.06 5.32 5.03
N CYS A 266 0.41 6.48 4.87
CA CYS A 266 -1.01 6.64 4.56
C CYS A 266 -1.08 7.59 3.36
N GLY A 267 -0.68 7.06 2.21
CA GLY A 267 -0.82 7.67 0.89
C GLY A 267 -0.98 6.55 -0.14
N PRO A 268 -1.30 6.88 -1.41
CA PRO A 268 -1.33 5.86 -2.44
C PRO A 268 0.03 5.20 -2.55
N ILE A 269 0.08 3.87 -2.43
CA ILE A 269 1.34 3.11 -2.54
C ILE A 269 1.39 2.54 -3.95
N THR A 270 2.47 2.85 -4.68
CA THR A 270 2.75 2.25 -5.99
C THR A 270 4.05 1.47 -5.92
N TYR A 271 4.01 0.19 -6.29
CA TYR A 271 5.20 -0.65 -6.45
C TYR A 271 5.39 -0.95 -7.93
N GLU A 272 6.56 -0.63 -8.50
CA GLU A 272 7.00 -1.11 -9.81
C GLU A 272 8.29 -1.91 -9.61
N LEU A 273 8.23 -3.22 -9.85
CA LEU A 273 9.34 -4.14 -9.56
C LEU A 273 9.67 -5.00 -10.78
N HIS A 274 10.96 -5.07 -11.11
CA HIS A 274 11.53 -5.97 -12.10
C HIS A 274 12.53 -6.90 -11.39
N ALA A 275 12.25 -8.20 -11.35
CA ALA A 275 13.11 -9.16 -10.67
C ALA A 275 13.25 -10.49 -11.44
N CYS A 276 14.44 -11.08 -11.40
CA CYS A 276 14.69 -12.41 -11.93
C CYS A 276 14.36 -13.53 -10.92
N ASP A 277 14.11 -13.17 -9.66
CA ASP A 277 13.83 -14.06 -8.52
C ASP A 277 12.34 -14.00 -8.09
N PRO A 278 11.83 -14.95 -7.26
CA PRO A 278 10.45 -14.92 -6.77
C PRO A 278 10.12 -13.62 -6.00
N ILE A 279 8.96 -13.03 -6.26
CA ILE A 279 8.53 -11.78 -5.64
C ILE A 279 7.47 -12.09 -4.58
N THR A 280 7.69 -11.66 -3.33
CA THR A 280 6.66 -11.69 -2.27
C THR A 280 6.41 -10.29 -1.73
N LEU A 281 5.15 -9.86 -1.75
CA LEU A 281 4.75 -8.50 -1.37
C LEU A 281 3.68 -8.50 -0.27
N GLY A 282 3.86 -7.59 0.70
CA GLY A 282 2.90 -7.29 1.75
C GLY A 282 2.87 -5.79 2.03
N SER A 283 1.69 -5.20 2.12
CA SER A 283 1.51 -3.75 2.30
C SER A 283 0.40 -3.42 3.30
N ARG A 284 0.53 -2.28 3.99
CA ARG A 284 -0.53 -1.65 4.78
C ARG A 284 -0.68 -0.20 4.35
N ALA A 285 -1.87 0.22 3.90
CA ALA A 285 -2.10 1.58 3.42
C ALA A 285 -3.55 2.01 3.63
N CYS A 286 -3.79 3.26 4.04
CA CYS A 286 -5.15 3.84 4.08
C CYS A 286 -5.59 4.51 2.76
N GLY A 287 -4.81 4.39 1.68
CA GLY A 287 -5.09 4.95 0.34
C GLY A 287 -5.03 3.90 -0.78
N PRO A 288 -5.20 4.30 -2.06
CA PRO A 288 -5.13 3.40 -3.21
C PRO A 288 -3.81 2.62 -3.26
N ILE A 289 -3.83 1.33 -3.58
CA ILE A 289 -2.61 0.54 -3.72
C ILE A 289 -2.50 0.04 -5.15
N THR A 290 -1.42 0.39 -5.85
CA THR A 290 -1.12 -0.08 -7.20
C THR A 290 0.14 -0.94 -7.19
N PHE A 291 0.07 -2.16 -7.72
CA PHE A 291 1.21 -3.04 -7.90
C PHE A 291 1.42 -3.30 -9.39
N GLY A 292 2.65 -3.11 -9.86
CA GLY A 292 3.15 -3.54 -11.15
C GLY A 292 4.38 -4.42 -10.94
N SER A 293 4.36 -5.66 -11.40
CA SER A 293 5.52 -6.55 -11.29
C SER A 293 5.82 -7.29 -12.59
N TYR A 294 7.11 -7.43 -12.88
CA TYR A 294 7.64 -8.29 -13.94
C TYR A 294 8.63 -9.26 -13.28
N ALA A 295 8.27 -10.55 -13.26
CA ALA A 295 9.04 -11.59 -12.59
C ALA A 295 9.31 -12.80 -13.48
N CYS A 296 10.56 -13.28 -13.48
CA CYS A 296 10.88 -14.59 -14.07
C CYS A 296 10.48 -15.75 -13.15
N GLY A 297 10.24 -15.49 -11.85
CA GLY A 297 9.81 -16.47 -10.84
C GLY A 297 8.35 -16.30 -10.40
N PRO A 298 7.89 -17.08 -9.40
CA PRO A 298 6.56 -16.95 -8.79
C PRO A 298 6.32 -15.57 -8.17
N VAL A 299 5.07 -15.10 -8.20
CA VAL A 299 4.63 -13.84 -7.57
C VAL A 299 3.57 -14.13 -6.52
N ASN A 300 3.85 -13.78 -5.25
CA ASN A 300 2.94 -13.97 -4.12
C ASN A 300 2.58 -12.64 -3.46
N PHE A 301 1.28 -12.35 -3.37
CA PHE A 301 0.75 -11.23 -2.60
C PHE A 301 -0.12 -11.74 -1.45
N VAL A 302 0.21 -11.33 -0.22
CA VAL A 302 -0.55 -11.72 0.98
C VAL A 302 -0.83 -10.49 1.84
N SER A 303 -2.11 -10.18 2.04
CA SER A 303 -2.57 -9.28 3.11
C SER A 303 -3.46 -10.05 4.09
N PRO A 304 -3.04 -10.37 5.32
CA PRO A 304 -3.83 -11.18 6.25
C PRO A 304 -4.95 -10.39 6.96
N ALA A 305 -6.04 -11.09 7.33
CA ALA A 305 -7.10 -10.59 8.21
C ALA A 305 -7.36 -11.46 9.45
N ARG A 306 -7.54 -10.75 10.57
CA ARG A 306 -8.17 -11.09 11.86
C ARG A 306 -7.84 -12.45 12.49
N ASP A 307 -6.77 -12.48 13.28
CA ASP A 307 -6.68 -13.27 14.51
C ASP A 307 -6.04 -12.41 15.62
N PRO A 308 -6.33 -12.65 16.93
CA PRO A 308 -5.98 -11.73 18.01
C PRO A 308 -4.47 -11.55 18.25
N ASN A 309 -3.64 -12.47 17.73
CA ASN A 309 -2.19 -12.48 17.94
C ASN A 309 -1.38 -12.20 16.67
N THR A 310 -2.00 -11.65 15.62
CA THR A 310 -1.27 -11.31 14.38
C THR A 310 -1.79 -9.99 13.83
N LEU A 311 -0.91 -8.99 13.74
CA LEU A 311 -1.25 -7.62 13.32
C LEU A 311 -2.03 -7.61 11.99
N GLY A 312 -3.32 -7.27 12.07
CA GLY A 312 -4.22 -7.14 10.92
C GLY A 312 -3.82 -5.99 9.99
N SER A 313 -4.13 -6.16 8.70
CA SER A 313 -3.96 -5.13 7.67
C SER A 313 -5.33 -4.64 7.17
N TYR A 314 -5.46 -3.34 6.95
CA TYR A 314 -6.63 -2.68 6.35
C TYR A 314 -6.15 -1.86 5.15
N ALA A 315 -6.87 -1.92 4.04
CA ALA A 315 -6.80 -0.91 3.00
C ALA A 315 -8.18 -0.29 2.76
N SER A 316 -8.21 1.04 2.81
CA SER A 316 -9.40 1.90 2.65
C SER A 316 -9.37 2.72 1.35
N GLY A 317 -8.66 2.22 0.33
CA GLY A 317 -8.71 2.72 -1.05
C GLY A 317 -8.61 1.58 -2.07
N PRO A 318 -8.93 1.82 -3.37
CA PRO A 318 -8.95 0.78 -4.39
C PRO A 318 -7.59 0.09 -4.54
N ILE A 319 -7.59 -1.22 -4.81
CA ILE A 319 -6.37 -1.98 -5.08
C ILE A 319 -6.33 -2.38 -6.55
N THR A 320 -5.27 -1.97 -7.24
CA THR A 320 -4.94 -2.42 -8.59
C THR A 320 -3.70 -3.31 -8.52
N PHE A 321 -3.80 -4.54 -8.99
CA PHE A 321 -2.68 -5.47 -9.09
C PHE A 321 -2.46 -5.83 -10.56
N GLY A 322 -1.24 -5.61 -11.05
CA GLY A 322 -0.78 -5.97 -12.39
C GLY A 322 0.48 -6.82 -12.29
N SER A 323 0.45 -8.05 -12.80
CA SER A 323 1.63 -8.92 -12.83
C SER A 323 1.87 -9.54 -14.18
N TYR A 324 3.14 -9.54 -14.61
CA TYR A 324 3.68 -10.36 -15.68
C TYR A 324 4.66 -11.36 -15.08
N ALA A 325 4.29 -12.64 -15.03
CA ALA A 325 5.08 -13.66 -14.35
C ALA A 325 5.31 -14.90 -15.22
N CYS A 326 6.56 -15.38 -15.26
CA CYS A 326 6.85 -16.68 -15.88
C CYS A 326 6.51 -17.86 -14.95
N GLY A 327 6.24 -17.61 -13.67
CA GLY A 327 5.83 -18.59 -12.67
C GLY A 327 4.39 -18.41 -12.16
N PRO A 328 3.97 -19.19 -11.14
CA PRO A 328 2.66 -19.06 -10.50
C PRO A 328 2.39 -17.67 -9.93
N VAL A 329 1.13 -17.21 -9.99
CA VAL A 329 0.68 -15.97 -9.35
C VAL A 329 -0.34 -16.30 -8.27
N ASN A 330 -0.03 -15.96 -7.01
CA ASN A 330 -0.96 -16.09 -5.88
C ASN A 330 -1.29 -14.71 -5.31
N PHE A 331 -2.57 -14.42 -5.14
CA PHE A 331 -3.02 -13.18 -4.52
C PHE A 331 -4.14 -13.45 -3.53
N VAL A 332 -3.93 -12.98 -2.29
CA VAL A 332 -4.91 -13.09 -1.21
C VAL A 332 -5.12 -11.74 -0.58
N SER A 333 -6.35 -11.21 -0.64
CA SER A 333 -6.64 -9.90 -0.04
C SER A 333 -8.04 -9.69 0.56
N PRO A 334 -8.13 -9.35 1.87
CA PRO A 334 -9.25 -8.71 2.52
C PRO A 334 -9.00 -7.19 2.58
N ALA A 335 -9.73 -6.40 1.80
CA ALA A 335 -9.72 -4.94 1.98
C ALA A 335 -11.07 -4.32 1.63
N CYS A 336 -11.22 -3.03 1.89
CA CYS A 336 -12.53 -2.40 2.01
C CYS A 336 -13.05 -1.75 0.70
N ASP A 337 -12.22 -1.73 -0.37
CA ASP A 337 -12.48 -0.96 -1.60
C ASP A 337 -12.35 -1.78 -2.89
N PRO A 338 -12.72 -1.21 -4.07
CA PRO A 338 -12.77 -1.94 -5.33
C PRO A 338 -11.41 -2.55 -5.70
N ASN A 339 -11.45 -3.76 -6.24
CA ASN A 339 -10.25 -4.46 -6.70
C ASN A 339 -10.26 -4.62 -8.22
N THR A 340 -9.16 -4.25 -8.85
CA THR A 340 -8.86 -4.59 -10.24
C THR A 340 -7.60 -5.46 -10.26
N LEU A 341 -7.73 -6.68 -10.75
CA LEU A 341 -6.61 -7.62 -10.87
C LEU A 341 -6.37 -7.96 -12.33
N VAL A 342 -5.18 -7.63 -12.80
CA VAL A 342 -4.68 -7.94 -14.13
C VAL A 342 -3.50 -8.90 -13.98
N SER A 343 -3.60 -10.10 -14.58
CA SER A 343 -2.49 -11.06 -14.58
C SER A 343 -2.19 -11.54 -16.00
N HIS A 344 -0.89 -11.63 -16.29
CA HIS A 344 -0.34 -12.33 -17.43
C HIS A 344 0.69 -13.34 -16.90
N SER A 345 0.33 -14.61 -16.89
CA SER A 345 1.19 -15.66 -16.31
C SER A 345 1.37 -16.86 -17.22
N SER A 346 2.54 -17.48 -17.15
CA SER A 346 2.74 -18.83 -17.72
C SER A 346 2.57 -19.95 -16.69
N GLY A 347 2.47 -19.63 -15.39
CA GLY A 347 2.16 -20.57 -14.30
C GLY A 347 0.72 -20.48 -13.82
N PRO A 348 0.29 -21.33 -12.86
CA PRO A 348 -1.07 -21.31 -12.33
C PRO A 348 -1.37 -20.04 -11.54
N ASP A 349 -2.61 -19.59 -11.68
CA ASP A 349 -3.14 -18.38 -11.06
C ASP A 349 -4.14 -18.75 -9.96
N HIS A 350 -3.90 -18.26 -8.73
CA HIS A 350 -4.79 -18.48 -7.60
C HIS A 350 -5.12 -17.18 -6.89
N PHE A 351 -6.38 -16.74 -7.02
CA PHE A 351 -6.87 -15.51 -6.39
C PHE A 351 -7.96 -15.81 -5.35
N ARG A 352 -7.79 -15.23 -4.15
CA ARG A 352 -8.80 -15.28 -3.08
C ARG A 352 -9.08 -13.90 -2.50
N VAL A 353 -10.32 -13.42 -2.65
CA VAL A 353 -10.72 -12.04 -2.29
C VAL A 353 -12.06 -12.04 -1.52
N THR A 354 -12.17 -11.29 -0.41
CA THR A 354 -13.37 -11.28 0.47
C THR A 354 -13.75 -9.85 0.89
N ARG A 355 -14.88 -9.25 0.44
CA ARG A 355 -15.13 -7.77 0.49
C ARG A 355 -16.57 -7.25 0.39
N GLU A 356 -16.73 -5.92 0.52
CA GLU A 356 -17.98 -5.13 0.40
C GLU A 356 -18.22 -4.42 -0.94
N ARG A 357 -17.21 -4.28 -1.81
CA ARG A 357 -17.26 -3.45 -3.03
C ARG A 357 -16.93 -4.26 -4.31
N PRO A 358 -17.07 -3.69 -5.53
CA PRO A 358 -16.87 -4.43 -6.79
C PRO A 358 -15.51 -5.12 -6.93
N ILE A 359 -15.48 -6.26 -7.60
CA ILE A 359 -14.25 -6.99 -7.93
C ILE A 359 -14.21 -7.19 -9.45
N THR A 360 -13.09 -6.82 -10.08
CA THR A 360 -12.83 -7.03 -11.51
C THR A 360 -11.54 -7.81 -11.70
N TYR A 361 -11.58 -8.84 -12.54
CA TYR A 361 -10.45 -9.66 -12.92
C TYR A 361 -10.27 -9.65 -14.45
N GLU A 362 -9.05 -9.43 -14.91
CA GLU A 362 -8.61 -9.54 -16.31
C GLU A 362 -7.38 -10.46 -16.35
N LEU A 363 -7.59 -11.73 -16.71
CA LEU A 363 -6.56 -12.77 -16.53
C LEU A 363 -6.18 -13.45 -17.85
N HIS A 364 -4.88 -13.57 -18.08
CA HIS A 364 -4.30 -14.29 -19.21
C HIS A 364 -3.29 -15.31 -18.69
N ALA A 365 -3.65 -16.60 -18.70
CA ALA A 365 -2.81 -17.66 -18.13
C ALA A 365 -2.64 -18.85 -19.09
N CYS A 366 -1.42 -19.41 -19.16
CA CYS A 366 -1.22 -20.69 -19.86
C CYS A 366 -1.67 -21.90 -19.02
N ASP A 367 -1.73 -21.74 -17.71
CA ASP A 367 -1.94 -22.80 -16.71
C ASP A 367 -3.30 -22.62 -15.99
N PRO A 368 -3.69 -23.53 -15.05
CA PRO A 368 -4.97 -23.45 -14.36
C PRO A 368 -5.23 -22.12 -13.65
N ILE A 369 -6.47 -21.61 -13.74
CA ILE A 369 -6.95 -20.44 -13.00
C ILE A 369 -7.94 -20.88 -11.93
N THR A 370 -7.70 -20.53 -10.68
CA THR A 370 -8.63 -20.76 -9.55
C THR A 370 -8.98 -19.45 -8.86
N LEU A 371 -10.28 -19.16 -8.79
CA LEU A 371 -10.81 -17.89 -8.26
C LEU A 371 -11.87 -18.14 -7.20
N GLY A 372 -11.59 -17.72 -5.97
CA GLY A 372 -12.54 -17.71 -4.86
C GLY A 372 -12.84 -16.28 -4.43
N SER A 373 -14.04 -15.77 -4.73
CA SER A 373 -14.38 -14.36 -4.48
C SER A 373 -15.63 -14.24 -3.62
N ARG A 374 -15.63 -13.35 -2.64
CA ARG A 374 -16.82 -12.95 -1.90
C ARG A 374 -16.95 -11.43 -1.96
N ALA A 375 -18.06 -10.89 -2.47
CA ALA A 375 -18.30 -9.45 -2.60
C ALA A 375 -19.75 -9.08 -2.24
N TYR A 376 -19.98 -7.93 -1.61
CA TYR A 376 -21.34 -7.35 -1.57
C TYR A 376 -21.67 -6.56 -2.85
N GLY A 377 -20.67 -6.14 -3.62
CA GLY A 377 -20.84 -5.51 -4.94
C GLY A 377 -20.77 -6.50 -6.12
N PRO A 378 -20.84 -6.00 -7.38
CA PRO A 378 -20.70 -6.82 -8.58
C PRO A 378 -19.32 -7.49 -8.70
N ILE A 379 -19.28 -8.69 -9.25
CA ILE A 379 -18.05 -9.42 -9.58
C ILE A 379 -17.99 -9.61 -11.09
N THR A 380 -16.91 -9.15 -11.72
CA THR A 380 -16.66 -9.34 -13.16
C THR A 380 -15.35 -10.09 -13.38
N LEU A 381 -15.38 -11.12 -14.23
CA LEU A 381 -14.18 -11.79 -14.72
C LEU A 381 -14.16 -11.82 -16.25
N GLU A 382 -13.07 -11.34 -16.82
CA GLU A 382 -12.66 -11.67 -18.18
C GLU A 382 -11.39 -12.51 -18.15
N SER A 383 -11.43 -13.69 -18.77
CA SER A 383 -10.29 -14.62 -18.74
C SER A 383 -10.00 -15.25 -20.10
N HIS A 384 -8.71 -15.36 -20.40
CA HIS A 384 -8.18 -16.15 -21.50
C HIS A 384 -7.15 -17.14 -20.97
N ALA A 385 -7.57 -18.39 -20.78
CA ALA A 385 -6.69 -19.43 -20.24
C ALA A 385 -6.43 -20.54 -21.27
N SER A 386 -5.29 -21.23 -21.19
CA SER A 386 -5.14 -22.53 -21.85
C SER A 386 -5.54 -23.67 -20.92
N GLY A 387 -5.25 -23.55 -19.62
CA GLY A 387 -5.61 -24.50 -18.57
C GLY A 387 -7.07 -24.41 -18.05
N PRO A 388 -7.47 -25.32 -17.13
CA PRO A 388 -8.81 -25.34 -16.55
C PRO A 388 -9.09 -24.08 -15.72
N ILE A 389 -10.35 -23.63 -15.71
CA ILE A 389 -10.76 -22.50 -14.85
C ILE A 389 -11.81 -22.98 -13.85
N THR A 390 -11.58 -22.66 -12.57
CA THR A 390 -12.54 -22.81 -11.49
C THR A 390 -12.91 -21.42 -10.96
N PHE A 391 -14.19 -21.04 -11.08
CA PHE A 391 -14.69 -19.75 -10.61
C PHE A 391 -15.80 -19.95 -9.58
N GLY A 392 -15.55 -19.53 -8.34
CA GLY A 392 -16.46 -19.67 -7.21
C GLY A 392 -16.83 -18.33 -6.56
N PRO A 393 -17.66 -17.48 -7.19
CA PRO A 393 -18.08 -16.20 -6.60
C PRO A 393 -19.26 -16.35 -5.63
N TYR A 394 -19.20 -15.60 -4.54
CA TYR A 394 -20.32 -15.29 -3.65
C TYR A 394 -20.58 -13.79 -3.70
N ALA A 395 -21.66 -13.35 -4.36
CA ALA A 395 -21.95 -11.95 -4.61
C ALA A 395 -23.33 -11.54 -4.09
N CYS A 396 -23.45 -10.37 -3.46
CA CYS A 396 -24.78 -9.75 -3.28
C CYS A 396 -25.19 -8.91 -4.50
N GLY A 397 -24.24 -8.52 -5.37
CA GLY A 397 -24.50 -7.85 -6.64
C GLY A 397 -24.48 -8.80 -7.84
N PRO A 398 -24.54 -8.26 -9.07
CA PRO A 398 -24.43 -9.02 -10.32
C PRO A 398 -23.10 -9.79 -10.45
N VAL A 399 -23.14 -10.96 -11.09
CA VAL A 399 -21.93 -11.70 -11.48
C VAL A 399 -21.84 -11.78 -13.00
N ASN A 400 -20.75 -11.25 -13.56
CA ASN A 400 -20.43 -11.32 -14.97
C ASN A 400 -19.18 -12.16 -15.19
N PHE A 401 -19.23 -13.12 -16.09
CA PHE A 401 -18.08 -13.97 -16.41
C PHE A 401 -18.02 -14.20 -17.91
N VAL A 402 -16.88 -13.84 -18.47
CA VAL A 402 -16.52 -14.12 -19.85
C VAL A 402 -15.25 -14.93 -19.83
N SER A 403 -15.28 -16.13 -20.40
CA SER A 403 -14.07 -16.95 -20.50
C SER A 403 -13.88 -17.59 -21.86
N ARG A 404 -12.61 -17.60 -22.27
CA ARG A 404 -12.09 -18.38 -23.39
C ARG A 404 -11.03 -19.31 -22.82
N ALA A 405 -11.24 -20.63 -22.89
CA ALA A 405 -10.16 -21.57 -22.64
C ALA A 405 -10.26 -22.88 -23.37
N CYS A 406 -9.14 -23.60 -23.39
CA CYS A 406 -9.01 -24.90 -24.03
C CYS A 406 -9.45 -26.06 -23.11
N ASP A 407 -9.26 -25.91 -21.81
CA ASP A 407 -9.51 -26.94 -20.79
C ASP A 407 -10.86 -26.78 -20.05
N PRO A 408 -11.27 -27.73 -19.17
CA PRO A 408 -12.58 -27.72 -18.53
C PRO A 408 -12.87 -26.46 -17.71
N ASN A 409 -14.17 -26.14 -17.63
CA ASN A 409 -14.69 -25.05 -16.81
C ASN A 409 -15.58 -25.57 -15.71
N THR A 410 -15.30 -25.16 -14.47
CA THR A 410 -16.17 -25.39 -13.32
C THR A 410 -16.57 -24.06 -12.73
N LEU A 411 -17.87 -23.81 -12.66
CA LEU A 411 -18.42 -22.56 -12.15
C LEU A 411 -19.44 -22.85 -11.06
N VAL A 412 -19.18 -22.31 -9.87
CA VAL A 412 -20.04 -22.44 -8.69
C VAL A 412 -20.42 -21.04 -8.20
N SER A 413 -21.58 -20.51 -8.59
CA SER A 413 -22.01 -19.15 -8.22
C SER A 413 -23.08 -19.14 -7.14
N HIS A 414 -22.95 -18.19 -6.22
CA HIS A 414 -24.00 -17.79 -5.30
C HIS A 414 -24.20 -16.28 -5.39
N ALA A 415 -25.24 -15.83 -6.09
CA ALA A 415 -25.50 -14.43 -6.33
C ALA A 415 -26.88 -14.00 -5.82
N SER A 416 -26.97 -12.82 -5.21
CA SER A 416 -28.28 -12.18 -5.00
C SER A 416 -28.70 -11.34 -6.21
N GLY A 417 -27.74 -10.83 -6.99
CA GLY A 417 -27.97 -10.12 -8.26
C GLY A 417 -28.01 -11.03 -9.49
N PRO A 418 -28.20 -10.46 -10.69
CA PRO A 418 -28.27 -11.22 -11.94
C PRO A 418 -26.92 -11.83 -12.31
N ASP A 419 -27.00 -13.04 -12.85
CA ASP A 419 -25.87 -13.84 -13.27
C ASP A 419 -25.79 -13.87 -14.81
N HIS A 420 -24.67 -13.44 -15.38
CA HIS A 420 -24.43 -13.47 -16.82
C HIS A 420 -23.10 -14.17 -17.15
N PHE A 421 -23.18 -15.35 -17.74
CA PHE A 421 -22.03 -16.17 -18.09
C PHE A 421 -21.96 -16.40 -19.60
N ARG A 422 -20.82 -16.05 -20.20
CA ARG A 422 -20.50 -16.33 -21.59
C ARG A 422 -19.21 -17.13 -21.71
N VAL A 423 -19.31 -18.34 -22.26
CA VAL A 423 -18.21 -19.31 -22.30
C VAL A 423 -18.05 -19.89 -23.70
N THR A 424 -16.84 -19.88 -24.24
CA THR A 424 -16.53 -20.50 -25.54
C THR A 424 -15.31 -21.41 -25.43
N ARG A 425 -15.45 -22.72 -25.66
CA ARG A 425 -14.44 -23.76 -25.34
C ARG A 425 -14.48 -25.05 -26.17
N GLN A 426 -13.46 -25.91 -25.94
CA GLN A 426 -13.30 -27.25 -26.51
C GLN A 426 -13.58 -28.44 -25.57
N ARG A 427 -13.72 -28.23 -24.26
CA ARG A 427 -13.84 -29.29 -23.24
C ARG A 427 -15.08 -29.10 -22.34
N PRO A 428 -15.38 -30.03 -21.39
CA PRO A 428 -16.59 -29.97 -20.56
C PRO A 428 -16.80 -28.64 -19.84
N ILE A 429 -18.07 -28.26 -19.68
CA ILE A 429 -18.47 -27.11 -18.86
C ILE A 429 -19.48 -27.57 -17.81
N THR A 430 -19.21 -27.24 -16.55
CA THR A 430 -20.11 -27.51 -15.43
C THR A 430 -20.48 -26.21 -14.74
N TYR A 431 -21.77 -26.02 -14.51
CA TYR A 431 -22.36 -24.90 -13.80
C TYR A 431 -23.17 -25.40 -12.59
N GLU A 432 -22.92 -24.84 -11.42
CA GLU A 432 -23.73 -24.96 -10.21
C GLU A 432 -24.08 -23.55 -9.72
N LEU A 433 -25.31 -23.09 -9.98
CA LEU A 433 -25.68 -21.68 -9.81
C LEU A 433 -26.85 -21.52 -8.84
N HIS A 434 -26.71 -20.57 -7.92
CA HIS A 434 -27.78 -20.15 -7.02
C HIS A 434 -27.96 -18.64 -7.12
N ALA A 435 -29.09 -18.20 -7.71
CA ALA A 435 -29.37 -16.78 -7.93
C ALA A 435 -30.74 -16.36 -7.37
N CYS A 436 -30.86 -15.16 -6.82
CA CYS A 436 -32.19 -14.58 -6.55
C CYS A 436 -32.78 -13.88 -7.79
N ASP A 437 -31.91 -13.36 -8.65
CA ASP A 437 -32.24 -12.57 -9.84
C ASP A 437 -32.04 -13.41 -11.13
N PRO A 438 -32.32 -12.85 -12.34
CA PRO A 438 -32.20 -13.59 -13.59
C PRO A 438 -30.83 -14.25 -13.83
N ILE A 439 -30.84 -15.45 -14.39
CA ILE A 439 -29.63 -16.15 -14.86
C ILE A 439 -29.63 -16.16 -16.39
N THR A 440 -28.55 -15.70 -17.01
CA THR A 440 -28.33 -15.74 -18.47
C THR A 440 -27.03 -16.47 -18.78
N LEU A 441 -27.12 -17.55 -19.56
CA LEU A 441 -26.00 -18.42 -19.89
C LEU A 441 -25.89 -18.58 -21.42
N GLY A 442 -24.74 -18.21 -21.98
CA GLY A 442 -24.38 -18.48 -23.37
C GLY A 442 -23.12 -19.32 -23.44
N SER A 443 -23.24 -20.58 -23.85
CA SER A 443 -22.14 -21.54 -23.76
C SER A 443 -21.91 -22.22 -25.10
N ARG A 444 -20.65 -22.30 -25.54
CA ARG A 444 -20.24 -23.09 -26.70
C ARG A 444 -19.14 -24.06 -26.28
N ALA A 445 -19.37 -25.36 -26.40
CA ALA A 445 -18.42 -26.42 -26.03
C ALA A 445 -18.38 -27.54 -27.07
N TYR A 446 -17.20 -28.13 -27.28
CA TYR A 446 -17.09 -29.41 -28.01
C TYR A 446 -17.25 -30.64 -27.09
N GLY A 447 -17.31 -30.44 -25.77
CA GLY A 447 -17.60 -31.47 -24.77
C GLY A 447 -19.01 -31.36 -24.16
N PRO A 448 -19.33 -32.18 -23.14
CA PRO A 448 -20.59 -32.11 -22.40
C PRO A 448 -20.77 -30.77 -21.69
N ILE A 449 -22.03 -30.32 -21.58
CA ILE A 449 -22.42 -29.15 -20.79
C ILE A 449 -23.42 -29.59 -19.73
N THR A 450 -23.11 -29.32 -18.46
CA THR A 450 -23.99 -29.60 -17.33
C THR A 450 -24.34 -28.30 -16.61
N LEU A 451 -25.63 -28.07 -16.37
CA LEU A 451 -26.14 -27.00 -15.52
C LEU A 451 -27.03 -27.57 -14.43
N GLU A 452 -26.71 -27.24 -13.18
CA GLU A 452 -27.62 -27.30 -12.05
C GLU A 452 -27.85 -25.88 -11.53
N SER A 453 -29.11 -25.42 -11.54
CA SER A 453 -29.44 -24.05 -11.15
C SER A 453 -30.65 -23.96 -10.24
N HIS A 454 -30.58 -23.10 -9.23
CA HIS A 454 -31.70 -22.69 -8.40
C HIS A 454 -31.86 -21.15 -8.48
N ALA A 455 -32.90 -20.68 -9.16
CA ALA A 455 -33.16 -19.25 -9.36
C ALA A 455 -34.55 -18.83 -8.87
N SER A 456 -34.66 -17.66 -8.26
CA SER A 456 -36.00 -17.05 -8.06
C SER A 456 -36.46 -16.25 -9.30
N GLY A 457 -35.52 -15.68 -10.07
CA GLY A 457 -35.78 -15.00 -11.34
C GLY A 457 -35.80 -15.93 -12.57
N PRO A 458 -36.02 -15.37 -13.77
CA PRO A 458 -36.04 -16.13 -15.02
C PRO A 458 -34.67 -16.67 -15.41
N ILE A 459 -34.65 -17.85 -16.04
CA ILE A 459 -33.42 -18.49 -16.53
C ILE A 459 -33.44 -18.51 -18.05
N THR A 460 -32.40 -17.95 -18.68
CA THR A 460 -32.13 -18.07 -20.12
C THR A 460 -30.86 -18.88 -20.33
N PHE A 461 -30.97 -20.02 -21.01
CA PHE A 461 -29.81 -20.88 -21.30
C PHE A 461 -29.71 -21.18 -22.79
N GLY A 462 -28.57 -20.82 -23.39
CA GLY A 462 -28.27 -21.06 -24.81
C GLY A 462 -27.00 -21.89 -25.00
N PRO A 463 -27.03 -23.22 -24.79
CA PRO A 463 -25.89 -24.08 -25.03
C PRO A 463 -25.77 -24.49 -26.51
N TYR A 464 -24.55 -24.45 -27.02
CA TYR A 464 -24.12 -25.11 -28.25
C TYR A 464 -23.08 -26.16 -27.88
N ALA A 465 -23.43 -27.45 -27.93
CA ALA A 465 -22.58 -28.55 -27.48
C ALA A 465 -22.38 -29.60 -28.58
N CYS A 466 -21.15 -30.10 -28.75
CA CYS A 466 -20.94 -31.33 -29.53
C CYS A 466 -21.08 -32.61 -28.68
N GLY A 467 -21.22 -32.48 -27.35
CA GLY A 467 -21.50 -33.55 -26.40
C GLY A 467 -22.93 -33.48 -25.84
N PRO A 468 -23.23 -34.29 -24.81
CA PRO A 468 -24.54 -34.26 -24.14
C PRO A 468 -24.77 -32.97 -23.35
N VAL A 469 -26.01 -32.51 -23.31
CA VAL A 469 -26.44 -31.38 -22.47
C VAL A 469 -27.33 -31.88 -21.34
N ASN A 470 -26.89 -31.66 -20.10
CA ASN A 470 -27.67 -31.91 -18.90
C ASN A 470 -28.10 -30.59 -18.29
N PHE A 471 -29.40 -30.37 -18.13
CA PHE A 471 -29.94 -29.15 -17.54
C PHE A 471 -30.97 -29.49 -16.48
N VAL A 472 -30.66 -29.11 -15.25
CA VAL A 472 -31.53 -29.24 -14.10
C VAL A 472 -31.78 -27.85 -13.54
N SER A 473 -33.03 -27.39 -13.60
CA SER A 473 -33.40 -26.09 -13.06
C SER A 473 -34.56 -26.14 -12.08
N ARG A 474 -34.42 -25.35 -11.03
CA ARG A 474 -35.49 -25.01 -10.10
C ARG A 474 -35.67 -23.49 -10.16
N ALA A 475 -36.69 -23.05 -10.89
CA ALA A 475 -36.97 -21.63 -11.08
C ALA A 475 -38.35 -21.29 -10.51
N CYS A 476 -38.48 -20.12 -9.88
CA CYS A 476 -39.81 -19.59 -9.52
C CYS A 476 -40.46 -18.85 -10.70
N ASP A 477 -39.66 -18.31 -11.62
CA ASP A 477 -40.12 -17.60 -12.82
C ASP A 477 -39.91 -18.40 -14.12
N SER A 478 -40.09 -17.75 -15.28
CA SER A 478 -40.01 -18.38 -16.60
C SER A 478 -38.63 -18.95 -16.93
N ASN A 479 -38.62 -20.06 -17.65
CA ASN A 479 -37.41 -20.66 -18.21
C ASN A 479 -37.46 -20.57 -19.74
N THR A 480 -36.39 -20.05 -20.32
CA THR A 480 -36.16 -20.03 -21.77
C THR A 480 -34.88 -20.80 -22.06
N LEU A 481 -34.95 -21.81 -22.92
CA LEU A 481 -33.77 -22.53 -23.36
C LEU A 481 -33.80 -22.74 -24.87
N VAL A 482 -32.67 -22.41 -25.48
CA VAL A 482 -32.41 -22.60 -26.91
C VAL A 482 -31.16 -23.47 -27.02
N SER A 483 -31.34 -24.79 -27.19
CA SER A 483 -30.22 -25.74 -27.23
C SER A 483 -29.90 -26.21 -28.65
N HIS A 484 -28.61 -26.34 -28.93
CA HIS A 484 -28.10 -27.06 -30.09
C HIS A 484 -27.07 -28.08 -29.61
N ALA A 485 -27.42 -29.37 -29.62
CA ALA A 485 -26.57 -30.44 -29.14
C ALA A 485 -26.45 -31.56 -30.17
N SER A 486 -25.27 -32.17 -30.31
CA SER A 486 -25.16 -33.43 -31.07
C SER A 486 -25.25 -34.68 -30.21
N GLY A 487 -25.05 -34.58 -28.89
CA GLY A 487 -25.21 -35.67 -27.94
C GLY A 487 -26.61 -35.76 -27.32
N PRO A 488 -26.89 -36.76 -26.46
CA PRO A 488 -28.18 -36.90 -25.80
C PRO A 488 -28.42 -35.76 -24.82
N ASP A 489 -29.64 -35.26 -24.81
CA ASP A 489 -30.03 -34.15 -23.97
C ASP A 489 -30.97 -34.61 -22.86
N HIS A 490 -30.68 -34.19 -21.62
CA HIS A 490 -31.50 -34.47 -20.46
C HIS A 490 -31.88 -33.19 -19.72
N PHE A 491 -33.18 -32.89 -19.74
CA PHE A 491 -33.76 -31.68 -19.16
C PHE A 491 -34.69 -32.03 -18.01
N ARG A 492 -34.48 -31.44 -16.84
CA ARG A 492 -35.37 -31.59 -15.68
C ARG A 492 -35.69 -30.24 -15.06
N VAL A 493 -36.98 -29.89 -15.01
CA VAL A 493 -37.44 -28.57 -14.50
C VAL A 493 -38.58 -28.68 -13.50
N THR A 494 -38.56 -27.84 -12.47
CA THR A 494 -39.63 -27.74 -11.47
C THR A 494 -40.02 -26.28 -11.14
N ARG A 495 -41.33 -25.95 -11.29
CA ARG A 495 -42.13 -24.72 -10.92
C ARG A 495 -41.98 -23.45 -11.78
N GLU A 496 -42.78 -22.35 -11.66
CA GLU A 496 -44.26 -22.13 -11.54
C GLU A 496 -44.85 -21.39 -12.79
N ARG A 497 -44.02 -20.90 -13.71
CA ARG A 497 -44.36 -19.92 -14.77
C ARG A 497 -44.05 -20.44 -16.18
N PRO A 498 -44.29 -19.67 -17.28
CA PRO A 498 -44.16 -20.18 -18.64
C PRO A 498 -42.79 -20.79 -18.91
N ILE A 499 -42.79 -21.92 -19.62
CA ILE A 499 -41.56 -22.57 -20.05
C ILE A 499 -41.52 -22.57 -21.58
N THR A 500 -40.42 -22.09 -22.15
CA THR A 500 -40.20 -22.07 -23.61
C THR A 500 -38.90 -22.78 -23.94
N TYR A 501 -39.00 -23.78 -24.81
CA TYR A 501 -37.86 -24.56 -25.30
C TYR A 501 -37.82 -24.58 -26.81
N GLU A 502 -36.64 -24.33 -27.35
CA GLU A 502 -36.29 -24.56 -28.75
C GLU A 502 -35.06 -25.47 -28.78
N LEU A 503 -35.25 -26.74 -29.12
CA LEU A 503 -34.21 -27.77 -29.02
C LEU A 503 -33.88 -28.34 -30.39
N HIS A 504 -32.59 -28.38 -30.71
CA HIS A 504 -32.08 -29.04 -31.91
C HIS A 504 -31.07 -30.09 -31.50
N ALA A 505 -31.45 -31.37 -31.63
CA ALA A 505 -30.59 -32.48 -31.25
C ALA A 505 -30.48 -33.56 -32.34
N CYS A 506 -29.30 -34.16 -32.50
CA CYS A 506 -29.14 -35.35 -33.34
C CYS A 506 -29.53 -36.63 -32.58
N ASP A 507 -29.30 -36.63 -31.26
CA ASP A 507 -29.46 -37.76 -30.34
C ASP A 507 -30.73 -37.65 -29.49
N PRO A 508 -31.06 -38.66 -28.65
CA PRO A 508 -32.31 -38.68 -27.91
C PRO A 508 -32.48 -37.50 -26.95
N ILE A 509 -33.70 -36.97 -26.88
CA ILE A 509 -34.06 -35.90 -25.95
C ILE A 509 -34.95 -36.51 -24.85
N THR A 510 -34.56 -36.34 -23.59
CA THR A 510 -35.39 -36.67 -22.42
C THR A 510 -35.74 -35.39 -21.69
N PHE A 511 -37.04 -35.13 -21.54
CA PHE A 511 -37.54 -33.93 -20.88
C PHE A 511 -38.54 -34.29 -19.79
N GLY A 512 -38.21 -33.91 -18.55
CA GLY A 512 -39.06 -34.05 -17.38
C GLY A 512 -39.43 -32.68 -16.80
N SER A 513 -40.73 -32.38 -16.68
CA SER A 513 -41.17 -31.10 -16.09
C SER A 513 -42.32 -31.21 -15.12
N ARG A 514 -42.31 -30.34 -14.11
CA ARG A 514 -43.45 -30.08 -13.24
C ARG A 514 -43.72 -28.58 -13.23
N ALA A 515 -44.73 -28.12 -13.96
CA ALA A 515 -45.02 -26.70 -14.18
C ALA A 515 -46.47 -26.33 -13.82
N TYR A 516 -46.70 -25.11 -13.36
CA TYR A 516 -48.06 -24.59 -13.12
C TYR A 516 -48.54 -23.64 -14.24
N GLY A 517 -47.61 -23.09 -15.03
CA GLY A 517 -47.88 -22.25 -16.20
C GLY A 517 -47.86 -23.02 -17.54
N PRO A 518 -48.00 -22.30 -18.68
CA PRO A 518 -47.97 -22.90 -20.01
C PRO A 518 -46.58 -23.44 -20.36
N ILE A 519 -46.53 -24.55 -21.11
CA ILE A 519 -45.29 -25.13 -21.63
C ILE A 519 -45.34 -25.04 -23.15
N THR A 520 -44.29 -24.45 -23.75
CA THR A 520 -44.07 -24.46 -25.19
C THR A 520 -42.77 -25.19 -25.48
N LEU A 521 -42.85 -26.28 -26.25
CA LEU A 521 -41.70 -27.04 -26.69
C LEU A 521 -41.70 -27.11 -28.21
N VAL A 522 -40.66 -26.55 -28.81
CA VAL A 522 -40.33 -26.74 -30.22
C VAL A 522 -39.07 -27.60 -30.28
N SER A 523 -39.12 -28.73 -30.98
CA SER A 523 -37.97 -29.62 -31.08
C SER A 523 -37.77 -30.19 -32.47
N HIS A 524 -36.50 -30.27 -32.87
CA HIS A 524 -36.04 -30.93 -34.08
C HIS A 524 -35.04 -32.00 -33.68
N ALA A 525 -35.44 -33.27 -33.74
CA ALA A 525 -34.64 -34.40 -33.25
C ALA A 525 -34.39 -35.47 -34.32
N GLY A 526 -33.13 -35.92 -34.43
CA GLY A 526 -32.76 -37.08 -35.25
C GLY A 526 -33.18 -38.44 -34.64
N ALA A 527 -33.46 -38.46 -33.34
CA ALA A 527 -33.65 -39.67 -32.52
C ALA A 527 -34.93 -39.57 -31.65
N PRO A 528 -35.25 -40.59 -30.80
CA PRO A 528 -36.45 -40.58 -29.96
C PRO A 528 -36.55 -39.38 -29.01
N ILE A 529 -37.78 -38.93 -28.76
CA ILE A 529 -38.09 -37.91 -27.75
C ILE A 529 -38.93 -38.56 -26.65
N THR A 530 -38.50 -38.43 -25.40
CA THR A 530 -39.27 -38.83 -24.21
C THR A 530 -39.67 -37.61 -23.42
N LEU A 531 -40.98 -37.41 -23.26
CA LEU A 531 -41.58 -36.33 -22.49
C LEU A 531 -42.24 -36.92 -21.26
N GLY A 532 -41.98 -36.34 -20.09
CA GLY A 532 -42.65 -36.66 -18.83
C GLY A 532 -43.05 -35.37 -18.15
N SER A 533 -44.24 -34.86 -18.44
CA SER A 533 -44.68 -33.55 -17.97
C SER A 533 -45.95 -33.62 -17.12
N HIS A 534 -45.93 -32.94 -15.97
CA HIS A 534 -47.13 -32.59 -15.22
C HIS A 534 -47.30 -31.06 -15.26
N ALA A 535 -48.28 -30.59 -16.03
CA ALA A 535 -48.59 -29.17 -16.18
C ALA A 535 -50.02 -28.84 -15.74
N SER A 536 -50.22 -27.70 -15.08
CA SER A 536 -51.56 -27.15 -14.80
C SER A 536 -52.06 -26.19 -15.89
N GLY A 537 -51.15 -25.64 -16.71
CA GLY A 537 -51.45 -24.79 -17.87
C GLY A 537 -51.40 -25.54 -19.21
N PRO A 538 -51.69 -24.86 -20.34
CA PRO A 538 -51.69 -25.49 -21.65
C PRO A 538 -50.28 -25.90 -22.09
N ILE A 539 -50.18 -27.07 -22.73
CA ILE A 539 -48.94 -27.58 -23.34
C ILE A 539 -49.05 -27.44 -24.85
N THR A 540 -48.12 -26.70 -25.46
CA THR A 540 -47.96 -26.54 -26.90
C THR A 540 -46.71 -27.30 -27.34
N LEU A 541 -46.89 -28.29 -28.22
CA LEU A 541 -45.80 -29.12 -28.76
C LEU A 541 -45.69 -28.90 -30.27
N GLY A 542 -44.52 -28.45 -30.73
CA GLY A 542 -44.14 -28.41 -32.14
C GLY A 542 -42.92 -29.30 -32.36
N THR A 543 -43.12 -30.58 -32.68
CA THR A 543 -42.02 -31.54 -32.81
C THR A 543 -41.83 -31.98 -34.26
N ASN A 544 -40.56 -32.10 -34.67
CA ASN A 544 -40.15 -32.72 -35.91
C ASN A 544 -39.06 -33.74 -35.60
N ALA A 545 -39.50 -34.97 -35.26
CA ALA A 545 -38.64 -36.07 -34.87
C ALA A 545 -38.64 -37.17 -35.94
N ARG A 546 -37.46 -37.73 -36.25
CA ARG A 546 -37.35 -38.94 -37.09
C ARG A 546 -37.56 -40.24 -36.30
N GLY A 547 -37.46 -40.20 -34.97
CA GLY A 547 -37.69 -41.32 -34.06
C GLY A 547 -39.03 -41.26 -33.30
N PRO A 548 -39.38 -42.29 -32.51
CA PRO A 548 -40.62 -42.33 -31.72
C PRO A 548 -40.68 -41.21 -30.68
N VAL A 549 -41.89 -40.65 -30.50
CA VAL A 549 -42.19 -39.66 -29.46
C VAL A 549 -43.04 -40.34 -28.39
N THR A 550 -42.53 -40.39 -27.15
CA THR A 550 -43.23 -40.93 -25.97
C THR A 550 -43.61 -39.76 -25.06
N ILE A 551 -44.86 -39.72 -24.59
CA ILE A 551 -45.42 -38.65 -23.73
C ILE A 551 -45.96 -39.26 -22.42
#